data_AF-A0A2S7TKB5-F1
#
_entry.id   AF-A0A2S7TKB5-F1
#
_cell.length_a   1.000
_cell.length_b   1.000
_cell.length_c   1.000
_cell.angle_alpha   90.00
_cell.angle_beta   90.00
_cell.angle_gamma   90.00
#
_symmetry.space_group_name_H-M   'P 1'
#
loop_
_entity.id
_entity.type
_entity.pdbx_description
1 polymer ?
#
loop_
_entity_poly.entity_id
_entity_poly.type
_entity_poly.pdbx_seq_one_letter_code
_entity_poly.pdbx_strand_id
1 'polypeptide(L)'
;MELNDFKETWKNENNKILNRLEINENRLNEITVQNSKNKYDKFISISIIGRNLALLYFIISIWFASKAFNDVFYSIPAIIGGFAMLFSFFQHITLKRANYNTMSIIELQKTIQRFRIHTSKYAKFDKGIVALWFLTISPIYLKLYFRISIFSNPNHFFIFILIIVSCVLLLKIFPFDIYKKWDIELNEAETKLNEILNYEKE
;
A
#
# COMPACT_ATOMS: atom_id res chain seq x y z
N MET A 1 2.04 63.81 17.38
CA MET A 1 2.80 62.56 17.20
C MET A 1 4.04 62.93 16.42
N GLU A 2 5.22 62.79 17.01
CA GLU A 2 6.46 63.18 16.33
C GLU A 2 6.83 62.15 15.26
N LEU A 3 7.53 62.57 14.20
CA LEU A 3 7.96 61.69 13.11
C LEU A 3 8.75 60.46 13.62
N ASN A 4 9.44 60.63 14.75
CA ASN A 4 10.18 59.58 15.43
C ASN A 4 9.27 58.53 16.07
N ASP A 5 8.17 58.94 16.73
CA ASP A 5 7.17 58.01 17.28
C ASP A 5 6.54 57.16 16.18
N PHE A 6 6.28 57.75 15.01
CA PHE A 6 5.74 57.02 13.85
C PHE A 6 6.74 56.00 13.30
N LYS A 7 8.02 56.38 13.15
CA LYS A 7 9.08 55.45 12.72
C LYS A 7 9.26 54.28 13.69
N GLU A 8 9.21 54.55 14.99
CA GLU A 8 9.37 53.54 16.02
C GLU A 8 8.17 52.58 16.06
N THR A 9 6.95 53.13 15.98
CA THR A 9 5.71 52.34 15.87
C THR A 9 5.71 51.48 14.62
N TRP A 10 6.09 52.03 13.46
CA TRP A 10 6.21 51.30 12.20
C TRP A 10 7.22 50.15 12.28
N LYS A 11 8.40 50.40 12.87
CA LYS A 11 9.44 49.37 13.04
C LYS A 11 8.97 48.25 13.96
N ASN A 12 8.27 48.59 15.05
CA ASN A 12 7.70 47.60 15.96
C ASN A 12 6.61 46.76 15.30
N GLU A 13 5.70 47.36 14.54
CA GLU A 13 4.68 46.62 13.81
C GLU A 13 5.29 45.73 12.72
N ASN A 14 6.31 46.22 12.01
CA ASN A 14 7.03 45.42 11.02
C ASN A 14 7.73 44.21 11.66
N ASN A 15 8.40 44.39 12.80
CA ASN A 15 9.03 43.30 13.55
C ASN A 15 7.99 42.29 14.07
N LYS A 16 6.82 42.75 14.53
CA LYS A 16 5.73 41.85 14.93
C LYS A 16 5.21 41.03 13.75
N ILE A 17 5.10 41.64 12.58
CA ILE A 17 4.68 40.95 11.35
C ILE A 17 5.72 39.90 10.96
N LEU A 18 7.01 40.24 10.96
CA LEU A 18 8.11 39.31 10.66
C LEU A 18 8.13 38.13 11.64
N ASN A 19 8.04 38.37 12.96
CA ASN A 19 7.97 37.30 13.95
C ASN A 19 6.75 36.39 13.75
N ARG A 20 5.58 36.96 13.38
CA ARG A 20 4.38 36.16 13.10
C ARG A 20 4.54 35.34 11.82
N LEU A 21 5.18 35.88 10.80
CA LEU A 21 5.48 35.17 9.56
C LEU A 21 6.38 33.98 9.85
N GLU A 22 7.48 34.16 10.58
CA GLU A 22 8.42 33.09 10.95
C GLU A 22 7.73 31.99 11.78
N ILE A 23 6.92 32.36 12.78
CA ILE A 23 6.15 31.39 13.57
C ILE A 23 5.17 30.61 12.70
N ASN A 24 4.49 31.28 11.77
CA ASN A 24 3.52 30.63 10.88
C ASN A 24 4.22 29.70 9.88
N GLU A 25 5.37 30.09 9.36
CA GLU A 25 6.18 29.28 8.45
C GLU A 25 6.69 28.01 9.14
N ASN A 26 7.26 28.13 10.34
CA ASN A 26 7.69 27.00 11.14
C ASN A 26 6.53 26.02 11.41
N ARG A 27 5.34 26.55 11.77
CA ARG A 27 4.14 25.74 11.95
C ARG A 27 3.69 25.04 10.67
N LEU A 28 3.74 25.72 9.52
CA LEU A 28 3.39 25.13 8.22
C LEU A 28 4.35 23.99 7.86
N ASN A 29 5.64 24.15 8.13
CA ASN A 29 6.65 23.13 7.92
C ASN A 29 6.42 21.91 8.81
N GLU A 30 6.17 22.12 10.11
CA GLU A 30 5.82 21.05 11.05
C GLU A 30 4.56 20.27 10.61
N ILE A 31 3.49 20.98 10.23
CA ILE A 31 2.25 20.37 9.75
C ILE A 31 2.50 19.56 8.48
N THR A 32 3.31 20.07 7.55
CA THR A 32 3.65 19.40 6.30
C THR A 32 4.44 18.12 6.55
N VAL A 33 5.45 18.17 7.41
CA VAL A 33 6.23 17.01 7.83
C VAL A 33 5.32 15.98 8.51
N GLN A 34 4.46 16.41 9.43
CA GLN A 34 3.54 15.51 10.13
C GLN A 34 2.54 14.85 9.18
N ASN A 35 1.99 15.59 8.22
CA ASN A 35 1.09 15.06 7.20
C ASN A 35 1.79 14.02 6.32
N SER A 36 3.03 14.27 5.90
CA SER A 36 3.83 13.31 5.14
C SER A 36 4.10 12.04 5.95
N LYS A 37 4.45 12.17 7.24
CA LYS A 37 4.61 11.03 8.17
C LYS A 37 3.32 10.22 8.30
N ASN A 38 2.18 10.89 8.51
CA ASN A 38 0.87 10.24 8.66
C ASN A 38 0.44 9.49 7.38
N LYS A 39 0.63 10.11 6.20
CA LYS A 39 0.35 9.47 4.91
C LYS A 39 1.21 8.22 4.71
N TYR A 40 2.51 8.33 4.97
CA TYR A 40 3.41 7.20 4.86
C TYR A 40 3.06 6.08 5.83
N ASP A 41 2.78 6.40 7.09
CA ASP A 41 2.38 5.44 8.12
C ASP A 41 1.10 4.68 7.73
N LYS A 42 0.12 5.38 7.15
CA LYS A 42 -1.09 4.75 6.60
C LYS A 42 -0.76 3.69 5.54
N PHE A 43 0.10 4.01 4.57
CA PHE A 43 0.41 3.08 3.47
C PHE A 43 1.28 1.90 3.91
N ILE A 44 2.26 2.12 4.79
CA ILE A 44 3.04 1.03 5.36
C ILE A 44 2.17 0.11 6.23
N SER A 45 1.22 0.67 7.01
CA SER A 45 0.26 -0.13 7.77
C SER A 45 -0.61 -1.00 6.88
N ILE A 46 -1.15 -0.46 5.78
CA ILE A 46 -1.93 -1.27 4.82
C ILE A 46 -1.06 -2.37 4.21
N SER A 47 0.19 -2.07 3.88
CA SER A 47 1.12 -3.06 3.30
C SER A 47 1.46 -4.17 4.30
N ILE A 48 1.65 -3.84 5.57
CA ILE A 48 1.88 -4.82 6.66
C ILE A 48 0.63 -5.70 6.85
N ILE A 49 -0.57 -5.12 6.81
CA ILE A 49 -1.83 -5.88 6.86
C ILE A 49 -1.91 -6.82 5.67
N GLY A 50 -1.64 -6.34 4.45
CA GLY A 50 -1.63 -7.14 3.23
C GLY A 50 -0.66 -8.32 3.31
N ARG A 51 0.56 -8.08 3.83
CA ARG A 51 1.53 -9.14 4.11
C ARG A 51 0.96 -10.19 5.07
N ASN A 52 0.42 -9.77 6.22
CA ASN A 52 -0.10 -10.71 7.21
C ASN A 52 -1.32 -11.48 6.69
N LEU A 53 -2.16 -10.85 5.86
CA LEU A 53 -3.25 -11.52 5.15
C LEU A 53 -2.71 -12.60 4.20
N ALA A 54 -1.58 -12.38 3.52
CA ALA A 54 -1.00 -13.41 2.67
C ALA A 54 -0.63 -14.68 3.44
N LEU A 55 -0.13 -14.55 4.67
CA LEU A 55 0.12 -15.70 5.54
C LEU A 55 -1.18 -16.40 5.96
N LEU A 56 -2.23 -15.63 6.28
CA LEU A 56 -3.54 -16.19 6.58
C LEU A 56 -4.11 -16.97 5.39
N TYR A 57 -4.00 -16.43 4.18
CA TYR A 57 -4.45 -17.09 2.95
C TYR A 57 -3.65 -18.35 2.63
N PHE A 58 -2.35 -18.39 2.95
CA PHE A 58 -1.57 -19.62 2.91
C PHE A 58 -2.14 -20.69 3.85
N ILE A 59 -2.42 -20.34 5.11
CA ILE A 59 -2.98 -21.29 6.08
C ILE A 59 -4.35 -21.82 5.60
N ILE A 60 -5.20 -20.93 5.09
CA ILE A 60 -6.49 -21.29 4.50
C ILE A 60 -6.30 -22.27 3.34
N SER A 61 -5.38 -22.00 2.41
CA SER A 61 -5.08 -22.90 1.30
C SER A 61 -4.67 -24.30 1.76
N ILE A 62 -3.80 -24.39 2.77
CA ILE A 62 -3.38 -25.68 3.33
C ILE A 62 -4.54 -26.40 4.02
N TRP A 63 -5.38 -25.66 4.76
CA TRP A 63 -6.58 -26.22 5.38
C TRP A 63 -7.55 -26.80 4.34
N PHE A 64 -7.85 -26.05 3.27
CA PHE A 64 -8.65 -26.54 2.15
C PHE A 64 -8.04 -27.78 1.52
N ALA A 65 -6.74 -27.74 1.19
CA ALA A 65 -6.04 -28.87 0.58
C ALA A 65 -6.11 -30.13 1.45
N SER A 66 -6.01 -30.00 2.78
CA SER A 66 -6.17 -31.13 3.71
C SER A 66 -7.56 -31.74 3.70
N LYS A 67 -8.62 -30.92 3.53
CA LYS A 67 -10.01 -31.40 3.45
C LYS A 67 -10.30 -32.16 2.15
N ALA A 68 -9.58 -31.85 1.08
CA ALA A 68 -9.71 -32.53 -0.21
C ALA A 68 -8.46 -33.37 -0.55
N PHE A 69 -7.76 -33.90 0.45
CA PHE A 69 -6.49 -34.61 0.25
C PHE A 69 -6.61 -35.79 -0.73
N ASN A 70 -7.72 -36.53 -0.67
CA ASN A 70 -8.01 -37.65 -1.57
C ASN A 70 -8.29 -37.22 -3.01
N ASP A 71 -8.60 -35.94 -3.22
CA ASP A 71 -8.95 -35.36 -4.51
C ASP A 71 -7.78 -34.52 -5.04
N VAL A 72 -6.75 -35.21 -5.54
CA VAL A 72 -5.47 -34.64 -5.94
C VAL A 72 -5.61 -33.45 -6.91
N PHE A 73 -6.58 -33.51 -7.83
CA PHE A 73 -6.87 -32.43 -8.80
C PHE A 73 -7.34 -31.13 -8.14
N TYR A 74 -7.85 -31.17 -6.91
CA TYR A 74 -8.28 -30.00 -6.15
C TYR A 74 -7.24 -29.58 -5.10
N SER A 75 -6.57 -30.54 -4.47
CA SER A 75 -5.59 -30.26 -3.41
C SER A 75 -4.27 -29.68 -3.94
N ILE A 76 -3.73 -30.20 -5.06
CA ILE A 76 -2.47 -29.71 -5.63
C ILE A 76 -2.55 -28.22 -6.00
N PRO A 77 -3.54 -27.76 -6.79
CA PRO A 77 -3.64 -26.34 -7.11
C PRO A 77 -3.74 -25.46 -5.86
N ALA A 78 -4.53 -25.86 -4.85
CA ALA A 78 -4.66 -25.12 -3.59
C ALA A 78 -3.31 -24.99 -2.85
N ILE A 79 -2.49 -26.05 -2.85
CA ILE A 79 -1.13 -26.01 -2.28
C ILE A 79 -0.24 -25.03 -3.05
N ILE A 80 -0.25 -25.08 -4.39
CA ILE A 80 0.53 -24.17 -5.24
C ILE A 80 0.13 -22.71 -4.97
N GLY A 81 -1.18 -22.42 -4.94
CA GLY A 81 -1.69 -21.10 -4.61
C GLY A 81 -1.29 -20.66 -3.20
N GLY A 82 -1.34 -21.56 -2.23
CA GLY A 82 -0.87 -21.29 -0.87
C GLY A 82 0.61 -20.90 -0.83
N PHE A 83 1.49 -21.67 -1.47
CA PHE A 83 2.92 -21.36 -1.52
C PHE A 83 3.20 -20.04 -2.24
N ALA A 84 2.42 -19.68 -3.26
CA ALA A 84 2.52 -18.36 -3.90
C ALA A 84 2.21 -17.23 -2.90
N MET A 85 1.20 -17.39 -2.04
CA MET A 85 0.90 -16.41 -0.97
C MET A 85 2.00 -16.36 0.08
N LEU A 86 2.57 -17.51 0.45
CA LEU A 86 3.70 -17.57 1.36
C LEU A 86 4.94 -16.86 0.78
N PHE A 87 5.18 -17.00 -0.52
CA PHE A 87 6.24 -16.27 -1.20
C PHE A 87 5.99 -14.74 -1.17
N SER A 88 4.76 -14.29 -1.42
CA SER A 88 4.38 -12.88 -1.27
C SER A 88 4.62 -12.38 0.16
N PHE A 89 4.31 -13.17 1.19
CA PHE A 89 4.62 -12.83 2.58
C PHE A 89 6.12 -12.56 2.79
N PHE A 90 6.99 -13.44 2.29
CA PHE A 90 8.44 -13.27 2.41
C PHE A 90 8.97 -12.06 1.64
N GLN A 91 8.41 -11.75 0.47
CA GLN A 91 8.80 -10.56 -0.30
C GLN A 91 8.57 -9.26 0.50
N HIS A 92 7.50 -9.20 1.29
CA HIS A 92 7.12 -8.02 2.05
C HIS A 92 7.63 -8.02 3.50
N ILE A 93 8.44 -9.00 3.91
CA ILE A 93 8.97 -9.08 5.29
C ILE A 93 9.91 -7.91 5.62
N THR A 94 10.55 -7.34 4.61
CA THR A 94 11.44 -6.19 4.71
C THR A 94 10.69 -4.90 5.07
N LEU A 95 9.36 -4.86 4.85
CA LEU A 95 8.49 -3.76 5.25
C LEU A 95 8.29 -3.79 6.77
N LYS A 96 9.03 -2.94 7.47
CA LYS A 96 8.92 -2.74 8.92
C LYS A 96 8.43 -1.33 9.21
N ARG A 97 7.54 -1.21 10.18
CA ARG A 97 7.17 0.09 10.74
C ARG A 97 8.38 0.63 11.48
N ALA A 98 8.89 1.78 11.07
CA ALA A 98 9.98 2.47 11.76
C ALA A 98 9.40 3.59 12.64
N ASN A 99 10.19 4.08 13.60
CA ASN A 99 9.79 5.23 14.41
C ASN A 99 10.02 6.52 13.61
N TYR A 100 8.99 6.99 12.90
CA TYR A 100 9.07 8.15 12.01
C TYR A 100 9.09 9.48 12.77
N ASN A 101 8.74 9.49 14.06
CA ASN A 101 8.70 10.71 14.86
C ASN A 101 10.09 11.29 15.07
N THR A 102 11.11 10.43 15.17
CA THR A 102 12.52 10.83 15.40
C THR A 102 13.35 10.97 14.13
N MET A 103 12.78 10.70 12.95
CA MET A 103 13.52 10.77 11.68
C MET A 103 13.66 12.20 11.18
N SER A 104 14.84 12.52 10.65
CA SER A 104 15.07 13.74 9.89
C SER A 104 14.26 13.76 8.58
N ILE A 105 14.06 14.94 7.98
CA ILE A 105 13.35 15.10 6.70
C ILE A 105 14.02 14.26 5.60
N ILE A 106 15.36 14.26 5.55
CA ILE A 106 16.14 13.50 4.56
C ILE A 106 15.95 11.99 4.74
N GLU A 107 15.94 11.50 5.98
CA GLU A 107 15.71 10.08 6.25
C GLU A 107 14.27 9.65 5.92
N LEU A 108 13.29 10.52 6.19
CA LEU A 108 11.90 10.30 5.82
C LEU A 108 11.74 10.19 4.30
N GLN A 109 12.36 11.08 3.52
CA GLN A 109 12.35 11.02 2.05
C GLN A 109 12.99 9.73 1.52
N LYS A 110 14.19 9.38 2.01
CA LYS A 110 14.85 8.10 1.63
C LYS A 110 13.98 6.88 1.93
N THR A 111 13.24 6.93 3.04
CA THR A 111 12.35 5.85 3.46
C THR A 111 11.11 5.76 2.56
N ILE A 112 10.48 6.89 2.26
CA ILE A 112 9.37 6.97 1.30
C ILE A 112 9.80 6.46 -0.08
N GLN A 113 10.97 6.89 -0.57
CA GLN A 113 11.48 6.48 -1.87
C GLN A 113 11.75 4.97 -1.94
N ARG A 114 12.38 4.38 -0.91
CA ARG A 114 12.58 2.92 -0.84
C ARG A 114 11.27 2.16 -0.88
N PHE A 115 10.25 2.66 -0.17
CA PHE A 115 8.92 2.06 -0.19
C PHE A 115 8.24 2.18 -1.56
N ARG A 116 8.35 3.32 -2.24
CA ARG A 116 7.83 3.52 -3.61
C ARG A 116 8.49 2.56 -4.61
N ILE A 117 9.82 2.42 -4.55
CA ILE A 117 10.56 1.49 -5.42
C ILE A 117 10.12 0.05 -5.16
N HIS A 118 10.01 -0.34 -3.88
CA HIS A 118 9.55 -1.68 -3.49
C HIS A 118 8.14 -1.96 -4.00
N THR A 119 7.18 -1.08 -3.70
CA THR A 119 5.79 -1.24 -4.12
C THR A 119 5.64 -1.26 -5.64
N SER A 120 6.36 -0.40 -6.36
CA SER A 120 6.36 -0.39 -7.83
C SER A 120 6.89 -1.70 -8.43
N LYS A 121 7.98 -2.23 -7.88
CA LYS A 121 8.59 -3.50 -8.33
C LYS A 121 7.63 -4.69 -8.14
N TYR A 122 6.94 -4.75 -7.00
CA TYR A 122 6.10 -5.91 -6.65
C TYR A 122 4.62 -5.74 -7.01
N ALA A 123 4.13 -4.56 -7.40
CA ALA A 123 2.71 -4.31 -7.68
C ALA A 123 2.10 -5.28 -8.72
N LYS A 124 2.82 -5.58 -9.80
CA LYS A 124 2.34 -6.54 -10.81
C LYS A 124 2.34 -7.98 -10.29
N PHE A 125 3.35 -8.33 -9.48
CA PHE A 125 3.47 -9.65 -8.87
C PHE A 125 2.39 -9.87 -7.82
N ASP A 126 2.12 -8.89 -6.95
CA ASP A 126 1.07 -8.98 -5.93
C ASP A 126 -0.31 -9.23 -6.55
N LYS A 127 -0.67 -8.46 -7.59
CA LYS A 127 -1.92 -8.67 -8.34
C LYS A 127 -1.98 -10.07 -8.97
N GLY A 128 -0.88 -10.52 -9.56
CA GLY A 128 -0.79 -11.84 -10.19
C GLY A 128 -0.92 -12.99 -9.18
N ILE A 129 -0.25 -12.87 -8.03
CA ILE A 129 -0.28 -13.87 -6.95
C ILE A 129 -1.69 -13.97 -6.37
N VAL A 130 -2.36 -12.84 -6.11
CA VAL A 130 -3.74 -12.85 -5.62
C VAL A 130 -4.69 -13.47 -6.65
N ALA A 131 -4.54 -13.15 -7.93
CA ALA A 131 -5.35 -13.75 -8.99
C ALA A 131 -5.12 -15.27 -9.11
N LEU A 132 -3.86 -15.71 -9.04
CA LEU A 132 -3.51 -17.13 -9.01
C LEU A 132 -4.11 -17.84 -7.78
N TRP A 133 -4.05 -17.21 -6.62
CA TRP A 133 -4.64 -17.75 -5.41
C TRP A 133 -6.16 -17.93 -5.56
N PHE A 134 -6.88 -16.93 -6.07
CA PHE A 134 -8.32 -17.07 -6.36
C PHE A 134 -8.62 -18.21 -7.33
N LEU A 135 -7.83 -18.32 -8.41
CA LEU A 135 -7.98 -19.37 -9.41
C LEU A 135 -7.80 -20.78 -8.82
N THR A 136 -6.84 -20.92 -7.90
CA THR A 136 -6.49 -22.21 -7.30
C THR A 136 -7.42 -22.61 -6.14
N ILE A 137 -7.92 -21.65 -5.36
CA ILE A 137 -8.78 -21.91 -4.20
C ILE A 137 -10.27 -22.03 -4.57
N SER A 138 -10.70 -21.36 -5.65
CA SER A 138 -12.12 -21.36 -6.03
C SER A 138 -12.67 -22.76 -6.37
N PRO A 139 -11.95 -23.64 -7.10
CA PRO A 139 -12.46 -24.98 -7.39
C PRO A 139 -12.72 -25.84 -6.15
N ILE A 140 -11.78 -25.80 -5.20
CA ILE A 140 -11.89 -26.58 -3.96
C ILE A 140 -12.98 -26.01 -3.04
N TYR A 141 -13.15 -24.68 -3.01
CA TYR A 141 -14.25 -24.03 -2.30
C TYR A 141 -15.60 -24.45 -2.88
N LEU A 142 -15.77 -24.37 -4.20
CA LEU A 142 -17.02 -24.76 -4.87
C LEU A 142 -17.34 -26.24 -4.67
N LYS A 143 -16.34 -27.12 -4.67
CA LYS A 143 -16.54 -28.54 -4.39
C LYS A 143 -16.99 -28.79 -2.95
N LEU A 144 -16.32 -28.20 -1.95
CA LEU A 144 -16.62 -28.49 -0.54
C LEU A 144 -17.95 -27.92 -0.08
N TYR A 145 -18.31 -26.72 -0.52
CA TYR A 145 -19.52 -26.02 -0.02
C TYR A 145 -20.74 -26.21 -0.92
N PHE A 146 -20.56 -26.28 -2.24
CA PHE A 146 -21.67 -26.39 -3.20
C PHE A 146 -21.76 -27.76 -3.87
N ARG A 147 -20.84 -28.69 -3.57
CA ARG A 147 -20.77 -30.03 -4.17
C ARG A 147 -20.65 -29.99 -5.70
N ILE A 148 -20.07 -28.91 -6.24
CA ILE A 148 -19.85 -28.74 -7.68
C ILE A 148 -18.49 -29.34 -8.05
N SER A 149 -18.51 -30.48 -8.74
CA SER A 149 -17.30 -31.13 -9.24
C SER A 149 -16.87 -30.53 -10.58
N ILE A 150 -16.02 -29.50 -10.52
CA ILE A 150 -15.50 -28.78 -11.69
C ILE A 150 -14.66 -29.69 -12.59
N PHE A 151 -13.76 -30.50 -12.04
CA PHE A 151 -12.85 -31.34 -12.84
C PHE A 151 -13.47 -32.66 -13.32
N SER A 152 -14.66 -33.02 -12.81
CA SER A 152 -15.33 -34.27 -13.18
C SER A 152 -16.46 -34.07 -14.18
N ASN A 153 -16.96 -32.84 -14.33
CA ASN A 153 -18.03 -32.51 -15.25
C ASN A 153 -17.56 -31.40 -16.23
N PRO A 154 -17.47 -31.70 -17.54
CA PRO A 154 -16.99 -30.72 -18.53
C PRO A 154 -17.85 -29.46 -18.59
N ASN A 155 -19.16 -29.55 -18.35
CA ASN A 155 -20.04 -28.38 -18.35
C ASN A 155 -19.71 -27.43 -17.18
N HIS A 156 -19.46 -27.98 -15.99
CA HIS A 156 -19.04 -27.18 -14.83
C HIS A 156 -17.67 -26.54 -15.05
N PHE A 157 -16.77 -27.25 -15.74
CA PHE A 157 -15.46 -26.71 -16.12
C PHE A 157 -15.57 -25.51 -17.06
N PHE A 158 -16.39 -25.60 -18.12
CA PHE A 158 -16.60 -24.48 -19.04
C PHE A 158 -17.25 -23.28 -18.37
N ILE A 159 -18.26 -23.50 -17.52
CA ILE A 159 -18.91 -22.43 -16.74
C ILE A 159 -17.89 -21.75 -15.82
N PHE A 160 -17.04 -22.53 -15.14
CA PHE A 160 -15.99 -22.01 -14.27
C PHE A 160 -14.99 -21.12 -15.03
N ILE A 161 -14.54 -21.57 -16.21
CA ILE A 161 -13.67 -20.76 -17.08
C ILE A 161 -14.35 -19.45 -17.46
N LEU A 162 -15.62 -19.50 -17.87
CA LEU A 162 -16.37 -18.32 -18.29
C LEU A 162 -16.50 -17.29 -17.16
N ILE A 163 -16.76 -17.75 -15.93
CA ILE A 163 -16.79 -16.89 -14.74
C ILE A 163 -15.44 -16.24 -14.50
N ILE A 164 -14.33 -16.99 -14.55
CA ILE A 164 -12.99 -16.44 -14.35
C ILE A 164 -12.65 -15.40 -15.41
N VAL A 165 -12.90 -15.71 -16.68
CA VAL A 165 -12.64 -14.79 -17.79
C VAL A 165 -13.45 -13.50 -17.61
N SER A 166 -14.73 -13.61 -17.24
CA SER A 166 -15.58 -12.46 -16.93
C SER A 166 -15.02 -11.63 -15.77
N CYS A 167 -14.59 -12.27 -14.67
CA CYS A 167 -13.99 -11.60 -13.53
C CYS A 167 -12.68 -10.89 -13.91
N VAL A 168 -11.81 -11.51 -14.71
CA VAL A 168 -10.55 -10.91 -15.17
C VAL A 168 -10.82 -9.69 -16.08
N LEU A 169 -11.82 -9.78 -16.96
CA LEU A 169 -12.23 -8.66 -17.81
C LEU A 169 -12.76 -7.49 -16.97
N LEU A 170 -13.60 -7.76 -15.98
CA LEU A 170 -14.09 -6.73 -15.04
C LEU A 170 -12.94 -6.07 -14.26
N LEU A 171 -11.97 -6.86 -13.79
CA LEU A 171 -10.78 -6.34 -13.10
C LEU A 171 -9.89 -5.47 -14.00
N LYS A 172 -9.89 -5.68 -15.33
CA LYS A 172 -9.19 -4.80 -16.28
C LYS A 172 -9.95 -3.49 -16.56
N ILE A 173 -11.28 -3.53 -16.55
CA ILE A 173 -12.13 -2.37 -16.83
C ILE A 173 -12.17 -1.41 -15.64
N PHE A 174 -12.16 -1.94 -14.41
CA PHE A 174 -12.13 -1.10 -13.21
C PHE A 174 -10.70 -0.67 -12.85
N PRO A 175 -10.45 0.65 -12.66
CA PRO A 175 -9.12 1.17 -12.33
C PRO A 175 -8.81 0.98 -10.83
N PHE A 176 -8.72 -0.27 -10.37
CA PHE A 176 -8.23 -0.61 -9.03
C PHE A 176 -6.69 -0.52 -8.95
N ASP A 177 -6.11 0.56 -9.47
CA ASP A 177 -4.67 0.76 -9.43
C ASP A 177 -4.25 1.49 -8.14
N ILE A 178 -4.53 0.84 -7.01
CA ILE A 178 -4.28 1.33 -5.65
C ILE A 178 -2.81 1.77 -5.50
N TYR A 179 -1.87 1.01 -6.08
CA TYR A 179 -0.45 1.34 -6.07
C TYR A 179 -0.12 2.62 -6.85
N LYS A 180 -0.80 2.89 -7.97
CA LYS A 180 -0.61 4.14 -8.74
C LYS A 180 -1.09 5.35 -7.94
N LYS A 181 -2.21 5.21 -7.23
CA LYS A 181 -2.71 6.26 -6.32
C LYS A 181 -1.72 6.54 -5.19
N TRP A 182 -1.17 5.49 -4.58
CA TRP A 182 -0.17 5.64 -3.52
C TRP A 182 1.11 6.30 -4.03
N ASP A 183 1.56 5.94 -5.23
CA ASP A 183 2.74 6.56 -5.83
C ASP A 183 2.56 8.07 -6.06
N ILE A 184 1.39 8.50 -6.56
CA ILE A 184 1.06 9.93 -6.72
C ILE A 184 1.07 10.64 -5.37
N GLU A 185 0.35 10.11 -4.37
CA GLU A 185 0.23 10.75 -3.06
C GLU A 185 1.56 10.81 -2.29
N LEU A 186 2.44 9.82 -2.49
CA LEU A 186 3.78 9.82 -1.91
C LEU A 186 4.74 10.75 -2.67
N ASN A 187 4.61 10.86 -3.99
CA ASN A 187 5.39 11.81 -4.78
C ASN A 187 5.08 13.25 -4.39
N GLU A 188 3.79 13.58 -4.20
CA GLU A 188 3.37 14.89 -3.69
C GLU A 188 3.96 15.20 -2.31
N ALA A 189 4.00 14.20 -1.42
CA ALA A 189 4.61 14.35 -0.11
C ALA A 189 6.12 14.60 -0.21
N GLU A 190 6.81 13.91 -1.13
CA GLU A 190 8.24 14.08 -1.38
C GLU A 190 8.56 15.47 -1.96
N THR A 191 7.75 15.97 -2.91
CA THR A 191 7.88 17.33 -3.46
C THR A 191 7.77 18.40 -2.37
N LYS A 192 6.76 18.30 -1.50
CA LYS A 192 6.57 19.26 -0.40
C LYS A 192 7.70 19.22 0.61
N LEU A 193 8.27 18.04 0.90
CA LEU A 193 9.44 17.94 1.76
C LEU A 193 10.71 18.53 1.12
N ASN A 194 10.85 18.44 -0.21
CA ASN A 194 11.95 19.08 -0.94
C ASN A 194 11.85 20.61 -0.94
N GLU A 195 10.63 21.16 -1.03
CA GLU A 195 10.41 22.61 -0.90
C GLU A 195 10.94 23.11 0.45
N ILE A 196 10.59 22.43 1.55
CA ILE A 196 11.09 22.78 2.90
C ILE A 196 12.62 22.74 2.96
N LEU A 197 13.24 21.69 2.42
CA LEU A 197 14.71 21.56 2.42
C LEU A 197 15.43 22.64 1.59
N ASN A 198 14.78 23.19 0.58
CA ASN A 198 15.34 24.29 -0.20
C ASN A 198 15.23 25.61 0.57
N TYR A 199 14.12 25.85 1.27
CA TYR A 199 13.95 27.00 2.15
C TYR A 199 14.92 26.98 3.35
N GLU A 200 15.23 25.81 3.92
CA GLU A 200 16.21 25.68 5.01
C GLU A 200 17.67 25.93 4.59
N LYS A 201 17.96 25.98 3.28
CA LYS A 201 19.31 26.18 2.73
C LYS A 201 19.57 27.60 2.22
N GLU A 202 18.51 28.37 1.97
CA GLU A 202 18.58 29.80 1.60
C GLU A 202 18.66 30.69 2.86
#